data_AF-A0A929RQQ2-F1
#
_entry.id   AF-A0A929RQQ2-F1
#
_cell.length_a   1.000
_cell.length_b   1.000
_cell.length_c   1.000
_cell.angle_alpha   90.00
_cell.angle_beta   90.00
_cell.angle_gamma   90.00
#
_symmetry.space_group_name_H-M   'P 1'
#
loop_
_entity.id
_entity.type
_entity.pdbx_description
1 polymer ?
#
loop_
_entity_poly.entity_id
_entity_poly.type
_entity_poly.pdbx_seq_one_letter_code
_entity_poly.pdbx_strand_id
1 'polypeptide(L)'
;MSVNEAVAGSGDQSPRPGLAHGWTRGPAAGDASVLARTDVRSGGHRAGYPIHMLVVGDDSRHIAAPVTRDLAHAFPGLCLDRVDGIDDMGAYEASLRPGDHVLMGLVTSEVPNIDALIDHAATIAPLEHVQWVVVTDESEHRDLTHCMQSGALSSVLKAPWTVPLLAGQAYSTMVRYLSGCGYSQRQIRALIADPPPFAVQGPLLEGLDRDEREVVMELLAGVERVLGQRPRLIVPEGTQLVTQGEPVGAVYLVLDGQVSLHRDSSRGEVLAHLATSGPLIGLVSLARAEEAFFTGVTTSDATVVRLTTEQLQIVISEDPSIGGTLTALAIRSLTRRLMRAEDLHLENAMLAEDLEAQKEALAATLEDLRATRAELVERARFAMLGELSAGIAHELNNPVTALVRAAKHLHEDVDSVLASPATASSREAMARALTVPPRSTSVERALMKELLPVVGDRTLARRLVRAGVQGADGARALAQVPGGIDAYEAGARLGGSLRSVLAAGDRVIELTQSLKGYARPDAEDLKPVDVREGIDDVLRLTAHRVRGIRIECDYEDVP
;
A
#
# COMPACT_ATOMS: atom_id res chain seq x y z
N MET A 1 3.24 -68.53 -9.54
CA MET A 1 2.93 -69.70 -10.40
C MET A 1 3.03 -69.26 -11.85
N SER A 2 3.71 -70.09 -12.64
CA SER A 2 4.09 -69.93 -14.05
C SER A 2 2.96 -69.54 -15.00
N VAL A 3 3.25 -68.66 -15.96
CA VAL A 3 2.77 -68.82 -17.35
C VAL A 3 3.92 -68.53 -18.30
N ASN A 4 4.15 -69.50 -19.17
CA ASN A 4 5.21 -69.62 -20.17
C ASN A 4 4.50 -69.45 -21.52
N GLU A 5 4.93 -68.52 -22.37
CA GLU A 5 4.54 -68.53 -23.78
C GLU A 5 5.75 -68.21 -24.66
N ALA A 6 6.18 -69.23 -25.39
CA ALA A 6 7.18 -69.19 -26.44
C ALA A 6 6.47 -69.00 -27.78
N VAL A 7 6.91 -68.03 -28.57
CA VAL A 7 6.63 -67.95 -30.01
C VAL A 7 7.98 -67.96 -30.73
N ALA A 8 8.22 -69.02 -31.49
CA ALA A 8 9.37 -69.18 -32.36
C ALA A 8 9.14 -68.41 -33.67
N GLY A 9 10.06 -67.51 -34.02
CA GLY A 9 10.19 -66.89 -35.34
C GLY A 9 11.61 -67.08 -35.86
N SER A 10 11.75 -67.81 -36.96
CA SER A 10 13.01 -68.07 -37.65
C SER A 10 13.50 -66.82 -38.40
N GLY A 11 14.65 -66.31 -37.97
CA GLY A 11 15.43 -65.29 -38.65
C GLY A 11 16.77 -65.19 -37.92
N ASP A 12 17.86 -65.16 -38.66
CA ASP A 12 19.25 -65.08 -38.19
C ASP A 12 19.43 -63.96 -37.15
N GLN A 13 19.26 -64.29 -35.88
CA GLN A 13 19.44 -63.41 -34.73
C GLN A 13 20.55 -64.00 -33.89
N SER A 14 21.78 -63.52 -34.11
CA SER A 14 22.74 -63.48 -33.02
C SER A 14 22.06 -62.70 -31.86
N PRO A 15 21.87 -63.29 -30.68
CA PRO A 15 21.11 -62.64 -29.61
C PRO A 15 21.82 -61.35 -29.19
N ARG A 16 21.19 -60.20 -29.42
CA ARG A 16 21.69 -58.89 -28.98
C ARG A 16 21.54 -58.80 -27.46
N PRO A 17 22.57 -58.44 -26.69
CA PRO A 17 22.46 -58.41 -25.24
C PRO A 17 21.51 -57.29 -24.79
N GLY A 18 20.40 -57.65 -24.12
CA GLY A 18 19.78 -56.89 -23.03
C GLY A 18 19.17 -55.50 -23.27
N LEU A 19 18.91 -55.05 -24.50
CA LEU A 19 18.65 -53.62 -24.77
C LEU A 19 17.22 -53.08 -24.54
N ALA A 20 16.25 -53.89 -24.13
CA ALA A 20 14.91 -53.36 -23.84
C ALA A 20 14.66 -53.20 -22.34
N HIS A 21 14.75 -54.25 -21.53
CA HIS A 21 14.51 -54.18 -20.08
C HIS A 21 15.51 -55.05 -19.31
N GLY A 22 16.30 -54.45 -18.43
CA GLY A 22 17.25 -55.17 -17.56
C GLY A 22 18.47 -54.35 -17.18
N TRP A 23 19.06 -54.69 -16.03
CA TRP A 23 20.35 -54.19 -15.58
C TRP A 23 21.49 -54.84 -16.37
N THR A 24 22.61 -54.12 -16.53
CA THR A 24 23.84 -54.72 -17.04
C THR A 24 24.29 -55.90 -16.18
N ARG A 25 24.49 -57.07 -16.79
CA ARG A 25 24.82 -58.32 -16.09
C ARG A 25 26.31 -58.66 -16.23
N GLY A 26 27.17 -57.85 -15.61
CA GLY A 26 28.59 -58.13 -15.48
C GLY A 26 29.36 -58.31 -16.82
N PRO A 27 30.55 -58.95 -16.77
CA PRO A 27 31.40 -59.12 -17.93
C PRO A 27 30.73 -59.94 -19.05
N ALA A 28 30.81 -59.47 -20.29
CA ALA A 28 30.32 -60.15 -21.49
C ALA A 28 31.47 -60.49 -22.44
N ALA A 29 31.23 -61.44 -23.36
CA ALA A 29 32.22 -61.88 -24.34
C ALA A 29 32.78 -60.74 -25.23
N GLY A 30 32.04 -59.64 -25.39
CA GLY A 30 32.46 -58.47 -26.15
C GLY A 30 33.41 -57.51 -25.41
N ASP A 31 33.52 -57.60 -24.09
CA ASP A 31 34.22 -56.60 -23.27
C ASP A 31 35.72 -56.58 -23.54
N ALA A 32 36.35 -57.75 -23.67
CA ALA A 32 37.77 -57.87 -24.01
C ALA A 32 38.10 -57.25 -25.38
N SER A 33 37.20 -57.40 -26.36
CA SER A 33 37.40 -56.82 -27.69
C SER A 33 37.22 -55.31 -27.69
N VAL A 34 36.30 -54.78 -26.88
CA VAL A 34 36.09 -53.34 -26.74
C VAL A 34 37.28 -52.71 -26.02
N LEU A 35 37.70 -53.28 -24.88
CA LEU A 35 38.86 -52.81 -24.12
C LEU A 35 40.11 -52.67 -24.99
N ALA A 36 40.42 -53.70 -25.79
CA ALA A 36 41.59 -53.67 -26.67
C ALA A 36 41.50 -52.61 -27.79
N ARG A 37 40.30 -52.19 -28.18
CA ARG A 37 40.08 -51.23 -29.27
C ARG A 37 40.02 -49.78 -28.80
N THR A 38 39.73 -49.56 -27.52
CA THR A 38 39.55 -48.23 -26.92
C THR A 38 40.69 -47.85 -25.97
N ASP A 39 41.57 -48.79 -25.60
CA ASP A 39 42.70 -48.50 -24.72
C ASP A 39 43.80 -47.72 -25.44
N VAL A 40 43.90 -46.44 -25.08
CA VAL A 40 44.82 -45.45 -25.65
C VAL A 40 46.28 -45.88 -25.51
N ARG A 41 46.61 -46.56 -24.41
CA ARG A 41 47.99 -47.00 -24.11
C ARG A 41 48.46 -48.09 -25.06
N SER A 42 47.51 -48.83 -25.63
CA SER A 42 47.76 -49.86 -26.65
C SER A 42 47.63 -49.33 -28.09
N GLY A 43 47.44 -48.02 -28.27
CA GLY A 43 47.16 -47.39 -29.56
C GLY A 43 45.71 -47.54 -30.01
N GLY A 44 44.81 -47.90 -29.09
CA GLY A 44 43.37 -47.98 -29.32
C GLY A 44 42.74 -46.60 -29.45
N HIS A 45 42.70 -46.09 -30.68
CA HIS A 45 41.93 -44.90 -31.07
C HIS A 45 41.24 -45.15 -32.41
N ARG A 46 40.05 -44.61 -32.60
CA ARG A 46 39.41 -44.59 -33.93
C ARG A 46 39.99 -43.45 -34.75
N ALA A 47 41.09 -43.73 -35.45
CA ALA A 47 41.69 -42.77 -36.39
C ALA A 47 40.65 -42.23 -37.38
N GLY A 48 40.48 -40.91 -37.40
CA GLY A 48 39.56 -40.20 -38.31
C GLY A 48 38.23 -39.73 -37.69
N TYR A 49 38.00 -39.96 -36.40
CA TYR A 49 36.85 -39.42 -35.66
C TYR A 49 37.34 -38.34 -34.69
N PRO A 50 37.05 -37.04 -34.94
CA PRO A 50 37.57 -35.93 -34.13
C PRO A 50 36.78 -35.68 -32.84
N ILE A 51 35.83 -36.56 -32.50
CA ILE A 51 34.92 -36.37 -31.36
C ILE A 51 35.10 -37.55 -30.41
N HIS A 52 35.51 -37.24 -29.19
CA HIS A 52 36.01 -38.18 -28.21
C HIS A 52 35.14 -38.19 -26.95
N MET A 53 34.99 -39.39 -26.37
CA MET A 53 34.47 -39.63 -25.04
C MET A 53 35.55 -40.35 -24.25
N LEU A 54 35.97 -39.79 -23.12
CA LEU A 54 37.01 -40.39 -22.28
C LEU A 54 36.36 -41.25 -21.19
N VAL A 55 36.79 -42.50 -21.05
CA VAL A 55 36.42 -43.40 -19.95
C VAL A 55 37.65 -43.68 -19.10
N VAL A 56 37.54 -43.49 -17.78
CA VAL A 56 38.65 -43.67 -16.84
C VAL A 56 38.31 -44.74 -15.80
N GLY A 57 39.09 -45.81 -15.80
CA GLY A 57 38.96 -46.94 -14.89
C GLY A 57 39.75 -48.15 -15.39
N ASP A 58 40.35 -48.87 -14.45
CA ASP A 58 41.23 -50.02 -14.70
C ASP A 58 40.47 -51.35 -14.87
N ASP A 59 39.14 -51.33 -14.83
CA ASP A 59 38.24 -52.50 -14.85
C ASP A 59 38.43 -53.46 -13.65
N SER A 60 39.11 -53.05 -12.59
CA SER A 60 39.34 -53.88 -11.38
C SER A 60 38.06 -54.28 -10.64
N ARG A 61 36.98 -53.53 -10.83
CA ARG A 61 35.64 -53.80 -10.28
C ARG A 61 34.64 -54.20 -11.36
N HIS A 62 35.10 -54.47 -12.58
CA HIS A 62 34.27 -54.81 -13.74
C HIS A 62 33.25 -53.72 -14.09
N ILE A 63 33.63 -52.44 -13.96
CA ILE A 63 32.80 -51.29 -14.31
C ILE A 63 33.23 -50.69 -15.65
N ALA A 64 34.52 -50.38 -15.82
CA ALA A 64 35.01 -49.67 -17.00
C ALA A 64 34.71 -50.42 -18.30
N ALA A 65 34.88 -51.74 -18.35
CA ALA A 65 34.68 -52.52 -19.57
C ALA A 65 33.20 -52.60 -20.00
N PRO A 66 32.24 -52.93 -19.11
CA PRO A 66 30.82 -52.91 -19.48
C PRO A 66 30.33 -51.52 -19.86
N VAL A 67 30.76 -50.45 -19.16
CA VAL A 67 30.39 -49.07 -19.52
C VAL A 67 30.87 -48.75 -20.94
N THR A 68 32.15 -49.04 -21.22
CA THR A 68 32.76 -48.75 -22.52
C THR A 68 32.06 -49.52 -23.63
N ARG A 69 31.72 -50.80 -23.41
CA ARG A 69 30.95 -51.62 -24.37
C ARG A 69 29.59 -50.99 -24.67
N ASP A 70 28.84 -50.63 -23.63
CA ASP A 70 27.48 -50.13 -23.80
C ASP A 70 27.45 -48.76 -24.47
N LEU A 71 28.41 -47.88 -24.14
CA LEU A 71 28.57 -46.59 -24.82
C LEU A 71 29.04 -46.76 -26.27
N ALA A 72 29.97 -47.67 -26.55
CA ALA A 72 30.41 -47.97 -27.91
C ALA A 72 29.27 -48.51 -28.79
N HIS A 73 28.31 -49.21 -28.17
CA HIS A 73 27.10 -49.66 -28.83
C HIS A 73 26.10 -48.53 -29.05
N ALA A 74 25.89 -47.67 -28.04
CA ALA A 74 24.96 -46.55 -28.11
C ALA A 74 25.41 -45.45 -29.09
N PHE A 75 26.71 -45.19 -29.17
CA PHE A 75 27.31 -44.11 -29.97
C PHE A 75 28.36 -44.64 -30.95
N PRO A 76 27.96 -45.40 -31.99
CA PRO A 76 28.91 -46.04 -32.90
C PRO A 76 29.72 -45.04 -33.74
N GLY A 77 29.29 -43.77 -33.82
CA GLY A 77 29.97 -42.70 -34.55
C GLY A 77 30.94 -41.86 -33.73
N LEU A 78 31.12 -42.15 -32.43
CA LEU A 78 32.05 -41.42 -31.56
C LEU A 78 33.32 -42.24 -31.29
N CYS A 79 34.44 -41.56 -31.05
CA CYS A 79 35.64 -42.20 -30.54
C CYS A 79 35.50 -42.37 -29.02
N LEU A 80 35.63 -43.61 -28.54
CA LEU A 80 35.70 -43.89 -27.11
C LEU A 80 37.15 -44.22 -26.78
N ASP A 81 37.71 -43.41 -25.90
CA ASP A 81 39.08 -43.54 -25.43
C ASP A 81 39.04 -43.99 -23.98
N ARG A 82 39.92 -44.90 -23.61
CA ARG A 82 40.01 -45.47 -22.27
C ARG A 82 41.41 -45.36 -21.70
N VAL A 83 41.48 -44.97 -20.43
CA VAL A 83 42.68 -44.97 -19.59
C VAL A 83 42.39 -45.60 -18.23
N ASP A 84 43.39 -46.11 -17.52
CA ASP A 84 43.14 -46.80 -16.24
C ASP A 84 43.05 -45.83 -15.06
N GLY A 85 43.75 -44.70 -15.10
CA GLY A 85 43.74 -43.73 -14.01
C GLY A 85 44.50 -42.44 -14.31
N ILE A 86 44.81 -41.68 -13.25
CA ILE A 86 45.40 -40.33 -13.33
C ILE A 86 46.79 -40.34 -14.00
N ASP A 87 47.59 -41.40 -13.77
CA ASP A 87 48.95 -41.51 -14.29
C ASP A 87 48.99 -41.63 -15.83
N ASP A 88 47.89 -42.08 -16.44
CA ASP A 88 47.76 -42.26 -17.89
C ASP A 88 47.32 -40.97 -18.61
N MET A 89 46.92 -39.92 -17.89
CA MET A 89 46.38 -38.69 -18.46
C MET A 89 47.37 -37.94 -19.35
N GLY A 90 48.67 -37.97 -19.01
CA GLY A 90 49.71 -37.37 -19.85
C GLY A 90 49.92 -38.12 -21.17
N ALA A 91 49.77 -39.45 -21.17
CA ALA A 91 49.81 -40.26 -22.39
C ALA A 91 48.57 -40.01 -23.27
N TYR A 92 47.41 -39.80 -22.63
CA TYR A 92 46.18 -39.42 -23.31
C TYR A 92 46.30 -38.05 -23.98
N GLU A 93 46.80 -37.02 -23.29
CA GLU A 93 47.04 -35.70 -23.88
C GLU A 93 47.96 -35.78 -25.11
N ALA A 94 49.04 -36.55 -25.02
CA ALA A 94 49.98 -36.74 -26.14
C ALA A 94 49.36 -37.48 -27.34
N SER A 95 48.27 -38.22 -27.13
CA SER A 95 47.56 -38.96 -28.19
C SER A 95 46.60 -38.10 -29.01
N LEU A 96 46.13 -36.98 -28.44
CA LEU A 96 45.16 -36.08 -29.06
C LEU A 96 45.81 -35.25 -30.19
N ARG A 97 45.08 -35.08 -31.28
CA ARG A 97 45.50 -34.30 -32.45
C ARG A 97 44.89 -32.91 -32.45
N PRO A 98 45.50 -31.93 -33.16
CA PRO A 98 44.89 -30.62 -33.36
C PRO A 98 43.53 -30.75 -34.07
N GLY A 99 42.45 -30.38 -33.38
CA GLY A 99 41.06 -30.49 -33.87
C GLY A 99 40.24 -31.61 -33.21
N ASP A 100 40.84 -32.42 -32.35
CA ASP A 100 40.10 -33.39 -31.53
C ASP A 100 39.36 -32.66 -30.40
N HIS A 101 38.11 -33.05 -30.18
CA HIS A 101 37.22 -32.49 -29.17
C HIS A 101 36.72 -33.58 -28.24
N VAL A 102 37.02 -33.46 -26.95
CA VAL A 102 36.47 -34.36 -25.93
C VAL A 102 35.16 -33.76 -25.42
N LEU A 103 34.04 -34.46 -25.62
CA LEU A 103 32.72 -33.93 -25.27
C LEU A 103 32.32 -34.20 -23.82
N MET A 104 32.80 -35.31 -23.27
CA MET A 104 32.52 -35.71 -21.89
C MET A 104 33.59 -36.68 -21.37
N GLY A 105 33.76 -36.66 -20.06
CA GLY A 105 34.51 -37.66 -19.32
C GLY A 105 33.57 -38.59 -18.57
N LEU A 106 33.95 -39.84 -18.45
CA LEU A 106 33.31 -40.81 -17.58
C LEU A 106 34.38 -41.39 -16.67
N VAL A 107 34.16 -41.29 -15.37
CA VAL A 107 35.09 -41.81 -14.37
C VAL A 107 34.39 -42.88 -13.55
N THR A 108 35.08 -43.95 -13.24
CA THR A 108 34.53 -45.05 -12.44
C THR A 108 35.03 -45.00 -10.99
N SER A 109 34.34 -45.68 -10.06
CA SER A 109 34.87 -45.88 -8.69
C SER A 109 36.06 -46.84 -8.60
N GLU A 110 36.62 -47.23 -9.74
CA GLU A 110 37.91 -47.93 -9.82
C GLU A 110 39.07 -46.94 -9.66
N VAL A 111 38.82 -45.64 -9.89
CA VAL A 111 39.78 -44.57 -9.63
C VAL A 111 39.83 -44.26 -8.13
N PRO A 112 41.02 -44.28 -7.48
CA PRO A 112 41.12 -44.08 -6.03
C PRO A 112 40.71 -42.71 -5.50
N ASN A 113 40.84 -41.65 -6.30
CA ASN A 113 40.44 -40.29 -5.95
C ASN A 113 39.94 -39.58 -7.21
N ILE A 114 38.62 -39.44 -7.29
CA ILE A 114 37.94 -38.90 -8.47
C ILE A 114 38.19 -37.38 -8.60
N ASP A 115 38.09 -36.62 -7.50
CA ASP A 115 38.40 -35.18 -7.48
C ASP A 115 39.81 -34.90 -8.02
N ALA A 116 40.83 -35.63 -7.54
CA ALA A 116 42.20 -35.43 -8.00
C ALA A 116 42.37 -35.71 -9.50
N LEU A 117 41.65 -36.70 -10.04
CA LEU A 117 41.67 -37.01 -11.47
C LEU A 117 41.00 -35.91 -12.30
N ILE A 118 39.82 -35.44 -11.88
CA ILE A 118 39.09 -34.38 -12.57
C ILE A 118 39.88 -33.07 -12.52
N ASP A 119 40.50 -32.75 -11.40
CA ASP A 119 41.33 -31.55 -11.23
C ASP A 119 42.56 -31.61 -12.14
N HIS A 120 43.20 -32.77 -12.24
CA HIS A 120 44.32 -32.96 -13.16
C HIS A 120 43.86 -32.86 -14.62
N ALA A 121 42.72 -33.46 -14.97
CA ALA A 121 42.14 -33.36 -16.29
C ALA A 121 41.82 -31.90 -16.67
N ALA A 122 41.36 -31.08 -15.72
CA ALA A 122 41.10 -29.66 -15.98
C ALA A 122 42.35 -28.85 -16.37
N THR A 123 43.56 -29.35 -16.07
CA THR A 123 44.82 -28.71 -16.50
C THR A 123 45.18 -29.00 -17.96
N ILE A 124 44.53 -29.99 -18.58
CA ILE A 124 44.75 -30.39 -19.98
C ILE A 124 43.74 -29.62 -20.86
N ALA A 125 44.23 -28.81 -21.80
CA ALA A 125 43.38 -27.83 -22.51
C ALA A 125 42.13 -28.44 -23.22
N PRO A 126 42.21 -29.61 -23.90
CA PRO A 126 41.01 -30.27 -24.44
C PRO A 126 39.98 -30.75 -23.40
N LEU A 127 40.37 -30.85 -22.12
CA LEU A 127 39.58 -31.37 -21.02
C LEU A 127 39.12 -30.31 -20.00
N GLU A 128 39.62 -29.08 -20.11
CA GLU A 128 39.39 -27.97 -19.16
C GLU A 128 37.90 -27.76 -18.82
N HIS A 129 37.03 -27.84 -19.83
CA HIS A 129 35.59 -27.57 -19.69
C HIS A 129 34.73 -28.83 -19.79
N VAL A 130 35.34 -30.00 -19.73
CA VAL A 130 34.66 -31.28 -19.91
C VAL A 130 33.80 -31.60 -18.69
N GLN A 131 32.59 -32.06 -18.96
CA GLN A 131 31.64 -32.51 -17.96
C GLN A 131 31.82 -34.01 -17.70
N TRP A 132 31.79 -34.39 -16.42
CA TRP A 132 32.11 -35.74 -15.96
C TRP A 132 30.87 -36.50 -15.47
N VAL A 133 30.74 -37.75 -15.90
CA VAL A 133 29.77 -38.70 -15.36
C VAL A 133 30.51 -39.71 -14.50
N VAL A 134 30.13 -39.85 -13.24
CA VAL A 134 30.70 -40.87 -12.35
C VAL A 134 29.86 -42.14 -12.47
N VAL A 135 30.48 -43.29 -12.71
CA VAL A 135 29.81 -44.61 -12.64
C VAL A 135 30.40 -45.41 -11.48
N THR A 136 29.59 -45.75 -10.50
CA THR A 136 30.11 -46.27 -9.23
C THR A 136 29.32 -47.45 -8.68
N ASP A 137 30.03 -48.43 -8.12
CA ASP A 137 29.47 -49.51 -7.31
C ASP A 137 29.44 -49.18 -5.80
N GLU A 138 29.98 -48.04 -5.38
CA GLU A 138 30.03 -47.61 -3.98
C GLU A 138 28.70 -46.99 -3.53
N SER A 139 28.37 -47.12 -2.24
CA SER A 139 27.18 -46.49 -1.65
C SER A 139 27.44 -45.08 -1.14
N GLU A 140 28.70 -44.73 -0.90
CA GLU A 140 29.13 -43.44 -0.35
C GLU A 140 30.40 -42.98 -1.06
N HIS A 141 30.54 -41.66 -1.28
CA HIS A 141 31.72 -41.02 -1.87
C HIS A 141 32.19 -39.89 -0.96
N ARG A 142 33.51 -39.68 -0.87
CA ARG A 142 34.11 -38.59 -0.06
C ARG A 142 35.05 -37.68 -0.87
N ASP A 143 35.19 -37.97 -2.14
CA ASP A 143 36.18 -37.46 -3.10
C ASP A 143 35.51 -36.91 -4.37
N LEU A 144 34.29 -36.38 -4.22
CA LEU A 144 33.53 -35.67 -5.27
C LEU A 144 33.24 -34.21 -4.91
N THR A 145 33.82 -33.72 -3.82
CA THR A 145 33.45 -32.40 -3.27
C THR A 145 33.92 -31.28 -4.19
N HIS A 146 35.14 -31.39 -4.71
CA HIS A 146 35.73 -30.34 -5.52
C HIS A 146 35.09 -30.30 -6.92
N CYS A 147 34.86 -31.46 -7.55
CA CYS A 147 34.19 -31.54 -8.85
C CYS A 147 32.72 -31.07 -8.81
N MET A 148 32.06 -31.21 -7.64
CA MET A 148 30.73 -30.62 -7.42
C MET A 148 30.78 -29.10 -7.31
N GLN A 149 31.79 -28.54 -6.62
CA GLN A 149 31.95 -27.10 -6.44
C GLN A 149 32.36 -26.39 -7.73
N SER A 150 33.22 -27.02 -8.54
CA SER A 150 33.63 -26.48 -9.84
C SER A 150 32.56 -26.61 -10.92
N GLY A 151 31.50 -27.40 -10.66
CA GLY A 151 30.46 -27.71 -11.64
C GLY A 151 30.93 -28.65 -12.75
N ALA A 152 32.06 -29.33 -12.58
CA ALA A 152 32.58 -30.32 -13.53
C ALA A 152 31.80 -31.64 -13.49
N LEU A 153 31.15 -31.96 -12.36
CA LEU A 153 30.35 -33.17 -12.20
C LEU A 153 28.94 -33.00 -12.80
N SER A 154 28.63 -33.76 -13.85
CA SER A 154 27.33 -33.77 -14.51
C SER A 154 26.32 -34.74 -13.89
N SER A 155 26.75 -35.94 -13.50
CA SER A 155 25.86 -36.99 -12.97
C SER A 155 26.64 -38.08 -12.23
N VAL A 156 25.98 -38.78 -11.31
CA VAL A 156 26.47 -40.01 -10.68
C VAL A 156 25.51 -41.16 -10.98
N LEU A 157 26.02 -42.24 -11.57
CA LEU A 157 25.30 -43.43 -11.96
C LEU A 157 25.73 -44.61 -11.10
N LYS A 158 24.76 -45.28 -10.47
CA LYS A 158 25.01 -46.49 -9.69
C LYS A 158 25.18 -47.69 -10.62
N ALA A 159 26.17 -48.53 -10.34
CA ALA A 159 26.37 -49.84 -10.94
C ALA A 159 25.62 -50.93 -10.13
N PRO A 160 24.99 -51.93 -10.79
CA PRO A 160 24.78 -52.01 -12.24
C PRO A 160 23.83 -50.89 -12.71
N TRP A 161 23.84 -50.54 -14.01
CA TRP A 161 22.95 -49.51 -14.60
C TRP A 161 22.00 -50.14 -15.63
N THR A 162 21.03 -49.37 -16.09
CA THR A 162 20.29 -49.68 -17.31
C THR A 162 20.92 -48.95 -18.49
N VAL A 163 21.04 -49.63 -19.64
CA VAL A 163 21.61 -49.02 -20.86
C VAL A 163 20.85 -47.75 -21.30
N PRO A 164 19.50 -47.70 -21.24
CA PRO A 164 18.73 -46.47 -21.41
C PRO A 164 19.18 -45.28 -20.56
N LEU A 165 19.48 -45.52 -19.28
CA LEU A 165 19.89 -44.47 -18.37
C LEU A 165 21.31 -43.99 -18.68
N LEU A 166 22.25 -44.91 -18.88
CA LEU A 166 23.64 -44.57 -19.21
C LEU A 166 23.71 -43.79 -20.53
N ALA A 167 23.04 -44.27 -21.58
CA ALA A 167 23.01 -43.61 -22.87
C ALA A 167 22.28 -42.25 -22.82
N GLY A 168 21.17 -42.17 -22.07
CA GLY A 168 20.42 -40.92 -21.88
C GLY A 168 21.22 -39.85 -21.14
N GLN A 169 21.93 -40.22 -20.07
CA GLN A 169 22.80 -39.30 -19.35
C GLN A 169 23.97 -38.84 -20.23
N ALA A 170 24.68 -39.77 -20.86
CA ALA A 170 25.80 -39.44 -21.75
C ALA A 170 25.38 -38.48 -22.86
N TYR A 171 24.26 -38.75 -23.56
CA TYR A 171 23.77 -37.86 -24.60
C TYR A 171 23.37 -36.49 -24.04
N SER A 172 22.66 -36.44 -22.91
CA SER A 172 22.27 -35.18 -22.28
C SER A 172 23.47 -34.32 -21.88
N THR A 173 24.52 -34.95 -21.34
CA THR A 173 25.78 -34.27 -20.99
C THR A 173 26.45 -33.69 -22.24
N MET A 174 26.55 -34.47 -23.33
CA MET A 174 27.11 -33.98 -24.60
C MET A 174 26.30 -32.83 -25.21
N VAL A 175 24.96 -32.91 -25.20
CA VAL A 175 24.09 -31.84 -25.71
C VAL A 175 24.26 -30.57 -24.89
N ARG A 176 24.31 -30.65 -23.56
CA ARG A 176 24.51 -29.47 -22.69
C ARG A 176 25.86 -28.82 -22.95
N TYR A 177 26.92 -29.61 -23.06
CA TYR A 177 28.26 -29.13 -23.39
C TYR A 177 28.27 -28.40 -24.74
N LEU A 178 27.80 -29.04 -25.80
CA LEU A 178 27.77 -28.44 -27.15
C LEU A 178 26.85 -27.21 -27.23
N SER A 179 25.72 -27.22 -26.52
CA SER A 179 24.82 -26.05 -26.45
C SER A 179 25.50 -24.88 -25.73
N GLY A 180 26.25 -25.16 -24.65
CA GLY A 180 27.07 -24.16 -23.94
C GLY A 180 28.17 -23.56 -24.82
N CYS A 181 28.70 -24.34 -25.76
CA CYS A 181 29.63 -23.85 -26.79
C CYS A 181 28.94 -23.10 -27.95
N GLY A 182 27.61 -22.93 -27.92
CA GLY A 182 26.85 -22.16 -28.91
C GLY A 182 26.44 -22.93 -30.18
N TYR A 183 26.54 -24.25 -30.19
CA TYR A 183 26.07 -25.07 -31.32
C TYR A 183 24.54 -25.12 -31.39
N SER A 184 23.99 -25.00 -32.59
CA SER A 184 22.55 -25.18 -32.82
C SER A 184 22.15 -26.66 -32.76
N GLN A 185 20.87 -26.93 -32.47
CA GLN A 185 20.30 -28.29 -32.44
C GLN A 185 20.55 -29.11 -33.72
N ARG A 186 20.66 -28.45 -34.89
CA ARG A 186 20.97 -29.12 -36.16
C ARG A 186 22.45 -29.51 -36.26
N GLN A 187 23.35 -28.66 -35.76
CA GLN A 187 24.79 -28.94 -35.73
C GLN A 187 25.11 -30.02 -34.69
N ILE A 188 24.47 -29.99 -33.52
CA ILE A 188 24.60 -31.02 -32.50
C ILE A 188 24.23 -32.40 -33.08
N ARG A 189 23.05 -32.52 -33.70
CA ARG A 189 22.64 -33.78 -34.35
C ARG A 189 23.57 -34.24 -35.47
N ALA A 190 24.18 -33.31 -36.20
CA ALA A 190 25.18 -33.66 -37.21
C ALA A 190 26.49 -34.21 -36.60
N LEU A 191 26.83 -33.80 -35.38
CA LEU A 191 28.06 -34.19 -34.68
C LEU A 191 27.91 -35.50 -33.90
N ILE A 192 26.83 -35.66 -33.12
CA ILE A 192 26.65 -36.79 -32.19
C ILE A 192 25.53 -37.77 -32.59
N ALA A 193 24.96 -37.60 -33.80
CA ALA A 193 23.78 -38.30 -34.30
C ALA A 193 22.50 -38.02 -33.51
N ASP A 194 21.38 -38.62 -33.94
CA ASP A 194 20.13 -38.60 -33.19
C ASP A 194 20.28 -39.44 -31.89
N PRO A 195 19.54 -39.08 -30.82
CA PRO A 195 19.60 -39.83 -29.59
C PRO A 195 19.15 -41.28 -29.81
N PRO A 196 19.73 -42.25 -29.10
CA PRO A 196 19.26 -43.63 -29.18
C PRO A 196 17.77 -43.67 -28.84
N PRO A 197 16.93 -44.40 -29.60
CA PRO A 197 15.47 -44.38 -29.42
C PRO A 197 15.01 -44.90 -28.05
N PHE A 198 15.89 -45.60 -27.33
CA PHE A 198 15.68 -46.11 -25.98
C PHE A 198 16.24 -45.20 -24.89
N ALA A 199 16.91 -44.09 -25.23
CA ALA A 199 17.45 -43.16 -24.24
C ALA A 199 16.31 -42.33 -23.65
N VAL A 200 16.26 -42.23 -22.32
CA VAL A 200 15.34 -41.29 -21.64
C VAL A 200 15.84 -39.88 -21.94
N GLN A 201 15.11 -39.14 -22.76
CA GLN A 201 15.49 -37.83 -23.27
C GLN A 201 14.44 -36.78 -22.90
N GLY A 202 14.93 -35.57 -22.65
CA GLY A 202 14.15 -34.34 -22.59
C GLY A 202 14.35 -33.60 -21.27
N PRO A 203 14.54 -32.27 -21.27
CA PRO A 203 14.21 -31.47 -20.10
C PRO A 203 12.78 -31.82 -19.73
N LEU A 204 12.51 -32.05 -18.44
CA LEU A 204 11.17 -32.35 -17.92
C LEU A 204 10.11 -31.28 -18.36
N LEU A 205 10.58 -30.14 -18.88
CA LEU A 205 9.85 -28.90 -19.17
C LEU A 205 10.30 -28.24 -20.48
N GLU A 206 10.44 -29.00 -21.58
CA GLU A 206 10.86 -28.50 -22.91
C GLU A 206 9.90 -27.47 -23.56
N GLY A 207 8.82 -27.06 -22.87
CA GLY A 207 7.78 -26.16 -23.36
C GLY A 207 7.64 -24.82 -22.61
N LEU A 208 8.50 -24.52 -21.63
CA LEU A 208 8.35 -23.28 -20.83
C LEU A 208 8.63 -21.99 -21.64
N ASP A 209 9.56 -22.04 -22.60
CA ASP A 209 9.94 -20.88 -23.42
C ASP A 209 9.07 -20.70 -24.68
N ARG A 210 8.12 -21.61 -24.92
CA ARG A 210 7.27 -21.62 -26.13
C ARG A 210 6.01 -20.77 -25.94
N ASP A 211 5.40 -20.34 -27.04
CA ASP A 211 4.17 -19.55 -26.98
C ASP A 211 3.02 -20.34 -26.30
N GLU A 212 2.21 -19.65 -25.49
CA GLU A 212 1.18 -20.31 -24.67
C GLU A 212 0.13 -21.01 -25.55
N ARG A 213 -0.22 -20.35 -26.65
CA ARG A 213 -1.23 -20.86 -27.58
C ARG A 213 -0.71 -22.08 -28.31
N GLU A 214 0.57 -22.09 -28.67
CA GLU A 214 1.21 -23.27 -29.28
C GLU A 214 1.17 -24.48 -28.33
N VAL A 215 1.53 -24.29 -27.07
CA VAL A 215 1.54 -25.36 -26.05
C VAL A 215 0.12 -25.88 -25.79
N VAL A 216 -0.88 -24.99 -25.74
CA VAL A 216 -2.30 -25.35 -25.61
C VAL A 216 -2.80 -26.16 -26.81
N MET A 217 -2.44 -25.75 -28.03
CA MET A 217 -2.86 -26.43 -29.25
C MET A 217 -2.16 -27.78 -29.41
N GLU A 218 -0.89 -27.89 -29.01
CA GLU A 218 -0.15 -29.15 -28.96
C GLU A 218 -0.77 -30.14 -27.96
N LEU A 219 -1.11 -29.64 -26.76
CA LEU A 219 -1.83 -30.43 -25.76
C LEU A 219 -3.17 -30.93 -26.32
N LEU A 220 -3.97 -30.05 -26.94
CA LEU A 220 -5.24 -30.43 -27.53
C LEU A 220 -5.07 -31.47 -28.64
N ALA A 221 -4.08 -31.31 -29.52
CA ALA A 221 -3.80 -32.26 -30.59
C ALA A 221 -3.37 -33.63 -30.04
N GLY A 222 -2.58 -33.67 -28.97
CA GLY A 222 -2.22 -34.91 -28.26
C GLY A 222 -3.46 -35.59 -27.66
N VAL A 223 -4.29 -34.83 -26.95
CA VAL A 223 -5.55 -35.32 -26.36
C VAL A 223 -6.49 -35.87 -27.44
N GLU A 224 -6.66 -35.15 -28.56
CA GLU A 224 -7.52 -35.57 -29.67
C GLU A 224 -6.98 -36.79 -30.42
N ARG A 225 -5.66 -37.04 -30.38
CA ARG A 225 -5.05 -38.25 -30.92
C ARG A 225 -5.44 -39.50 -30.12
N VAL A 226 -5.54 -39.37 -28.80
CA VAL A 226 -5.87 -40.49 -27.89
C VAL A 226 -7.37 -40.68 -27.73
N LEU A 227 -8.13 -39.60 -27.46
CA LEU A 227 -9.56 -39.65 -27.15
C LEU A 227 -10.48 -39.33 -28.34
N GLY A 228 -9.91 -39.02 -29.50
CA GLY A 228 -10.63 -38.48 -30.65
C GLY A 228 -11.00 -37.00 -30.49
N GLN A 229 -11.57 -36.41 -31.54
CA GLN A 229 -11.92 -34.99 -31.60
C GLN A 229 -12.75 -34.55 -30.38
N ARG A 230 -12.36 -33.44 -29.72
CA ARG A 230 -13.04 -32.93 -28.52
C ARG A 230 -14.04 -31.82 -28.85
N PRO A 231 -15.22 -31.82 -28.20
CA PRO A 231 -16.21 -30.78 -28.41
C PRO A 231 -15.67 -29.44 -27.90
N ARG A 232 -15.80 -28.41 -28.74
CA ARG A 232 -15.51 -27.01 -28.41
C ARG A 232 -16.79 -26.39 -27.89
N LEU A 233 -16.85 -26.18 -26.57
CA LEU A 233 -18.02 -25.62 -25.90
C LEU A 233 -17.94 -24.10 -25.97
N ILE A 234 -18.97 -23.47 -26.54
CA ILE A 234 -19.11 -22.01 -26.54
C ILE A 234 -19.89 -21.66 -25.28
N VAL A 235 -19.26 -20.91 -24.39
CA VAL A 235 -19.84 -20.46 -23.12
C VAL A 235 -19.98 -18.94 -23.13
N PRO A 236 -21.15 -18.39 -22.76
CA PRO A 236 -21.35 -16.94 -22.75
C PRO A 236 -20.59 -16.28 -21.59
N GLU A 237 -20.40 -14.97 -21.67
CA GLU A 237 -19.94 -14.14 -20.55
C GLU A 237 -20.79 -14.37 -19.27
N GLY A 238 -20.14 -14.39 -18.10
CA GLY A 238 -20.77 -14.60 -16.79
C GLY A 238 -20.96 -16.07 -16.39
N THR A 239 -20.47 -17.02 -17.20
CA THR A 239 -20.56 -18.46 -16.91
C THR A 239 -19.49 -18.88 -15.90
N GLN A 240 -19.91 -19.53 -14.81
CA GLN A 240 -18.99 -20.12 -13.84
C GLN A 240 -18.49 -21.49 -14.34
N LEU A 241 -17.18 -21.63 -14.53
CA LEU A 241 -16.54 -22.89 -14.94
C LEU A 241 -16.17 -23.78 -13.76
N VAL A 242 -15.76 -23.15 -12.65
CA VAL A 242 -15.41 -23.79 -11.37
C VAL A 242 -15.87 -22.87 -10.24
N THR A 243 -16.24 -23.45 -9.09
CA THR A 243 -16.76 -22.73 -7.92
C THR A 243 -15.89 -23.03 -6.71
N GLN A 244 -15.47 -21.98 -5.99
CA GLN A 244 -14.67 -22.12 -4.79
C GLN A 244 -15.32 -23.06 -3.76
N GLY A 245 -14.54 -23.98 -3.21
CA GLY A 245 -15.02 -24.95 -2.22
C GLY A 245 -15.81 -26.13 -2.81
N GLU A 246 -16.03 -26.16 -4.13
CA GLU A 246 -16.66 -27.31 -4.79
C GLU A 246 -15.62 -28.27 -5.36
N PRO A 247 -15.88 -29.59 -5.37
CA PRO A 247 -14.97 -30.57 -5.95
C PRO A 247 -14.80 -30.33 -7.47
N VAL A 248 -13.54 -30.25 -7.92
CA VAL A 248 -13.23 -30.11 -9.35
C VAL A 248 -13.19 -31.49 -10.00
N GLY A 249 -14.18 -31.81 -10.83
CA GLY A 249 -14.23 -33.09 -11.58
C GLY A 249 -13.69 -33.01 -13.01
N ALA A 250 -13.30 -31.82 -13.48
CA ALA A 250 -12.82 -31.61 -14.83
C ALA A 250 -11.94 -30.35 -14.93
N VAL A 251 -11.02 -30.37 -15.89
CA VAL A 251 -10.23 -29.23 -16.32
C VAL A 251 -10.85 -28.62 -17.57
N TYR A 252 -10.77 -27.29 -17.66
CA TYR A 252 -11.20 -26.55 -18.84
C TYR A 252 -9.98 -25.95 -19.53
N LEU A 253 -9.82 -26.26 -20.81
CA LEU A 253 -8.84 -25.66 -21.70
C LEU A 253 -9.52 -24.53 -22.47
N VAL A 254 -9.15 -23.28 -22.19
CA VAL A 254 -9.65 -22.08 -22.85
C VAL A 254 -8.88 -21.88 -24.16
N LEU A 255 -9.59 -21.99 -25.28
CA LEU A 255 -9.02 -21.83 -26.62
C LEU A 255 -9.14 -20.38 -27.13
N ASP A 256 -10.21 -19.71 -26.72
CA ASP A 256 -10.52 -18.32 -27.06
C ASP A 256 -11.41 -17.70 -25.98
N GLY A 257 -11.33 -16.39 -25.78
CA GLY A 257 -12.03 -15.66 -24.72
C GLY A 257 -11.26 -15.56 -23.39
N GLN A 258 -11.86 -14.91 -22.40
CA GLN A 258 -11.23 -14.62 -21.12
C GLN A 258 -12.02 -15.17 -19.92
N VAL A 259 -11.27 -15.61 -18.91
CA VAL A 259 -11.80 -16.14 -17.64
C VAL A 259 -11.09 -15.41 -16.48
N SER A 260 -11.87 -14.80 -15.60
CA SER A 260 -11.41 -14.23 -14.34
C SER A 260 -11.47 -15.28 -13.24
N LEU A 261 -10.60 -15.15 -12.24
CA LEU A 261 -10.63 -16.00 -11.05
C LEU A 261 -10.84 -15.10 -9.82
N HIS A 262 -11.86 -15.37 -9.02
CA HIS A 262 -12.11 -14.66 -7.79
C HIS A 262 -12.09 -15.61 -6.59
N ARG A 263 -11.80 -15.05 -5.41
CA ARG A 263 -11.81 -15.78 -4.15
C ARG A 263 -12.58 -14.97 -3.11
N ASP A 264 -13.63 -15.55 -2.58
CA ASP A 264 -14.44 -14.90 -1.57
C ASP A 264 -13.76 -15.04 -0.20
N SER A 265 -13.74 -13.93 0.56
CA SER A 265 -13.20 -13.87 1.92
C SER A 265 -14.28 -13.42 2.91
N SER A 266 -14.10 -13.76 4.19
CA SER A 266 -15.02 -13.36 5.27
C SER A 266 -15.08 -11.85 5.54
N ARG A 267 -14.22 -11.04 4.92
CA ARG A 267 -14.16 -9.58 5.05
C ARG A 267 -14.63 -8.81 3.80
N GLY A 268 -15.17 -9.51 2.80
CA GLY A 268 -15.61 -8.95 1.51
C GLY A 268 -15.04 -9.73 0.32
N GLU A 269 -15.64 -9.55 -0.86
CA GLU A 269 -15.13 -10.10 -2.13
C GLU A 269 -13.70 -9.60 -2.36
N VAL A 270 -12.72 -10.51 -2.35
CA VAL A 270 -11.38 -10.20 -2.80
C VAL A 270 -11.31 -10.63 -4.25
N LEU A 271 -11.39 -9.66 -5.15
CA LEU A 271 -11.09 -9.84 -6.58
C LEU A 271 -9.64 -10.29 -6.72
N ALA A 272 -9.41 -11.59 -6.61
CA ALA A 272 -8.07 -12.16 -6.65
C ALA A 272 -7.43 -11.94 -8.03
N HIS A 273 -8.21 -12.02 -9.12
CA HIS A 273 -7.65 -11.96 -10.48
C HIS A 273 -8.63 -11.41 -11.52
N LEU A 274 -8.49 -10.13 -11.87
CA LEU A 274 -9.08 -9.58 -13.11
C LEU A 274 -8.23 -9.90 -14.37
N ALA A 275 -7.01 -10.42 -14.19
CA ALA A 275 -6.10 -10.73 -15.30
C ALA A 275 -6.03 -12.25 -15.52
N THR A 276 -6.77 -12.73 -16.53
CA THR A 276 -6.64 -14.02 -17.25
C THR A 276 -5.89 -15.12 -16.51
N SER A 277 -6.64 -16.10 -16.00
CA SER A 277 -6.22 -17.35 -15.33
C SER A 277 -5.14 -18.22 -15.99
N GLY A 278 -4.69 -17.86 -17.19
CA GLY A 278 -4.08 -18.77 -18.14
C GLY A 278 -5.12 -19.66 -18.83
N PRO A 279 -4.74 -20.40 -19.87
CA PRO A 279 -5.62 -21.20 -20.73
C PRO A 279 -6.12 -22.47 -20.04
N LEU A 280 -5.71 -22.76 -18.80
CA LEU A 280 -6.02 -24.02 -18.12
C LEU A 280 -6.65 -23.74 -16.76
N ILE A 281 -7.91 -24.12 -16.61
CA ILE A 281 -8.71 -23.94 -15.39
C ILE A 281 -8.90 -25.28 -14.68
N GLY A 282 -8.71 -25.31 -13.36
CA GLY A 282 -9.01 -26.48 -12.52
C GLY A 282 -7.87 -27.48 -12.33
N LEU A 283 -6.72 -27.29 -12.98
CA LEU A 283 -5.63 -28.28 -12.95
C LEU A 283 -5.01 -28.47 -11.55
N VAL A 284 -4.80 -27.38 -10.81
CA VAL A 284 -4.18 -27.43 -9.47
C VAL A 284 -5.07 -28.21 -8.49
N SER A 285 -6.39 -28.05 -8.59
CA SER A 285 -7.36 -28.79 -7.76
C SER A 285 -7.41 -30.28 -8.12
N LEU A 286 -7.24 -30.64 -9.40
CA LEU A 286 -7.13 -32.05 -9.80
C LEU A 286 -5.86 -32.72 -9.27
N ALA A 287 -4.73 -32.02 -9.25
CA ALA A 287 -3.46 -32.59 -8.80
C ALA A 287 -3.48 -33.01 -7.31
N ARG A 288 -4.28 -32.33 -6.49
CA ARG A 288 -4.37 -32.59 -5.04
C ARG A 288 -5.65 -33.33 -4.63
N ALA A 289 -6.53 -33.66 -5.59
CA ALA A 289 -7.89 -34.12 -5.33
C ALA A 289 -8.64 -33.20 -4.34
N GLU A 290 -8.40 -31.90 -4.47
CA GLU A 290 -8.90 -30.86 -3.59
C GLU A 290 -10.10 -30.12 -4.22
N GLU A 291 -10.83 -29.39 -3.39
CA GLU A 291 -11.85 -28.45 -3.82
C GLU A 291 -11.25 -27.31 -4.67
N ALA A 292 -12.09 -26.63 -5.45
CA ALA A 292 -11.65 -25.49 -6.24
C ALA A 292 -11.17 -24.38 -5.30
N PHE A 293 -9.95 -23.89 -5.52
CA PHE A 293 -9.39 -22.81 -4.71
C PHE A 293 -9.97 -21.43 -5.08
N PHE A 294 -10.47 -21.30 -6.31
CA PHE A 294 -11.04 -20.08 -6.87
C PHE A 294 -12.36 -20.38 -7.58
N THR A 295 -13.23 -19.40 -7.63
CA THR A 295 -14.36 -19.38 -8.57
C THR A 295 -13.88 -18.78 -9.88
N GLY A 296 -14.11 -19.47 -11.00
CA GLY A 296 -13.68 -19.04 -12.32
C GLY A 296 -14.87 -18.66 -13.19
N VAL A 297 -14.91 -17.43 -13.67
CA VAL A 297 -16.05 -16.87 -14.41
C VAL A 297 -15.59 -16.29 -15.74
N THR A 298 -16.31 -16.58 -16.81
CA THR A 298 -16.03 -16.00 -18.13
C THR A 298 -16.31 -14.50 -18.12
N THR A 299 -15.36 -13.68 -18.61
CA THR A 299 -15.51 -12.22 -18.76
C THR A 299 -15.77 -11.80 -20.20
N SER A 300 -15.79 -12.77 -21.10
CA SER A 300 -16.22 -12.64 -22.50
C SER A 300 -16.87 -13.96 -22.91
N ASP A 301 -17.53 -13.98 -24.06
CA ASP A 301 -17.80 -15.26 -24.74
C ASP A 301 -16.48 -16.03 -24.89
N ALA A 302 -16.47 -17.30 -24.50
CA ALA A 302 -15.27 -18.13 -24.48
C ALA A 302 -15.52 -19.49 -25.13
N THR A 303 -14.50 -20.00 -25.81
CA THR A 303 -14.50 -21.35 -26.38
C THR A 303 -13.61 -22.24 -25.51
N VAL A 304 -14.21 -23.25 -24.89
CA VAL A 304 -13.51 -24.12 -23.94
C VAL A 304 -13.63 -25.60 -24.32
N VAL A 305 -12.60 -26.39 -24.00
CA VAL A 305 -12.64 -27.85 -24.05
C VAL A 305 -12.61 -28.39 -22.64
N ARG A 306 -13.62 -29.18 -22.28
CA ARG A 306 -13.74 -29.80 -20.95
C ARG A 306 -13.16 -31.21 -20.98
N LEU A 307 -12.22 -31.50 -20.09
CA LEU A 307 -11.59 -32.82 -19.91
C LEU A 307 -11.82 -33.30 -18.48
N THR A 308 -12.44 -34.47 -18.30
CA THR A 308 -12.60 -35.06 -16.96
C THR A 308 -11.29 -35.62 -16.42
N THR A 309 -11.23 -35.87 -15.12
CA THR A 309 -10.07 -36.50 -14.48
C THR A 309 -9.73 -37.86 -15.10
N GLU A 310 -10.73 -38.68 -15.41
CA GLU A 310 -10.54 -40.00 -16.02
C GLU A 310 -9.99 -39.88 -17.43
N GLN A 311 -10.49 -38.91 -18.20
CA GLN A 311 -10.00 -38.63 -19.55
C GLN A 311 -8.54 -38.18 -19.52
N LEU A 312 -8.16 -37.30 -18.59
CA LEU A 312 -6.78 -36.89 -18.40
C LEU A 312 -5.86 -38.06 -18.03
N GLN A 313 -6.29 -38.94 -17.13
CA GLN A 313 -5.51 -40.12 -16.74
C GLN A 313 -5.26 -41.06 -17.93
N ILE A 314 -6.28 -41.35 -18.73
CA ILE A 314 -6.15 -42.19 -19.93
C ILE A 314 -5.14 -41.58 -20.90
N VAL A 315 -5.25 -40.27 -21.16
CA VAL A 315 -4.38 -39.57 -22.09
C VAL A 315 -2.93 -39.58 -21.63
N ILE A 316 -2.69 -39.33 -20.33
CA ILE A 316 -1.33 -39.35 -19.76
C ILE A 316 -0.74 -40.76 -19.77
N SER A 317 -1.56 -41.81 -19.57
CA SER A 317 -1.07 -43.19 -19.60
C SER A 317 -0.70 -43.68 -21.00
N GLU A 318 -1.44 -43.25 -22.02
CA GLU A 318 -1.22 -43.68 -23.42
C GLU A 318 -0.12 -42.87 -24.10
N ASP A 319 -0.03 -41.56 -23.81
CA ASP A 319 1.01 -40.68 -24.36
C ASP A 319 1.63 -39.84 -23.23
N PRO A 320 2.74 -40.32 -22.62
CA PRO A 320 3.41 -39.63 -21.52
C PRO A 320 3.88 -38.21 -21.84
N SER A 321 4.07 -37.87 -23.14
CA SER A 321 4.47 -36.52 -23.55
C SER A 321 3.44 -35.46 -23.17
N ILE A 322 2.15 -35.85 -23.15
CA ILE A 322 1.03 -34.98 -22.78
C ILE A 322 1.09 -34.57 -21.30
N GLY A 323 1.58 -35.47 -20.43
CA GLY A 323 1.87 -35.15 -19.03
C GLY A 323 2.91 -34.04 -18.90
N GLY A 324 3.95 -34.05 -19.76
CA GLY A 324 4.96 -32.98 -19.83
C GLY A 324 4.36 -31.64 -20.25
N THR A 325 3.53 -31.62 -21.31
CA THR A 325 2.86 -30.41 -21.79
C THR A 325 1.90 -29.82 -20.75
N LEU A 326 1.12 -30.67 -20.06
CA LEU A 326 0.25 -30.27 -18.95
C LEU A 326 1.06 -29.66 -17.80
N THR A 327 2.18 -30.28 -17.43
CA THR A 327 3.07 -29.80 -16.36
C THR A 327 3.67 -28.44 -16.71
N ALA A 328 4.12 -28.25 -17.95
CA ALA A 328 4.63 -26.96 -18.42
C ALA A 328 3.58 -25.85 -18.34
N LEU A 329 2.33 -26.12 -18.77
CA LEU A 329 1.22 -25.17 -18.63
C LEU A 329 0.87 -24.87 -17.17
N ALA A 330 0.90 -25.89 -16.31
CA ALA A 330 0.66 -25.75 -14.87
C ALA A 330 1.67 -24.80 -14.22
N ILE A 331 2.96 -25.05 -14.45
CA ILE A 331 4.06 -24.26 -13.90
C ILE A 331 3.95 -22.82 -14.40
N ARG A 332 3.76 -22.62 -15.71
CA ARG A 332 3.62 -21.27 -16.29
C ARG A 332 2.44 -20.51 -15.71
N SER A 333 1.29 -21.17 -15.55
CA SER A 333 0.11 -20.57 -14.93
C SER A 333 0.37 -20.18 -13.47
N LEU A 334 1.04 -21.05 -12.69
CA LEU A 334 1.41 -20.77 -11.30
C LEU A 334 2.44 -19.65 -11.17
N THR A 335 3.51 -19.67 -11.97
CA THR A 335 4.55 -18.64 -11.98
C THR A 335 3.98 -17.27 -12.30
N ARG A 336 3.09 -17.18 -13.30
CA ARG A 336 2.40 -15.93 -13.65
C ARG A 336 1.55 -15.39 -12.48
N ARG A 337 0.84 -16.30 -11.79
CA ARG A 337 0.03 -15.93 -10.60
C ARG A 337 0.90 -15.45 -9.45
N LEU A 338 2.05 -16.08 -9.21
CA LEU A 338 2.99 -15.70 -8.16
C LEU A 338 3.58 -14.30 -8.42
N MET A 339 4.11 -14.06 -9.62
CA MET A 339 4.67 -12.75 -9.99
C MET A 339 3.63 -11.64 -9.84
N ARG A 340 2.38 -11.87 -10.27
CA ARG A 340 1.33 -10.85 -10.18
C ARG A 340 0.87 -10.60 -8.73
N ALA A 341 0.85 -11.63 -7.90
CA ALA A 341 0.55 -11.46 -6.48
C ALA A 341 1.64 -10.62 -5.77
N GLU A 342 2.90 -10.78 -6.18
CA GLU A 342 4.01 -9.96 -5.71
C GLU A 342 3.89 -8.50 -6.17
N ASP A 343 3.58 -8.25 -7.45
CA ASP A 343 3.29 -6.90 -7.97
C ASP A 343 2.18 -6.21 -7.18
N LEU A 344 1.06 -6.91 -6.94
CA LEU A 344 -0.07 -6.38 -6.18
C LEU A 344 0.27 -6.12 -4.72
N HIS A 345 1.14 -6.94 -4.10
CA HIS A 345 1.62 -6.67 -2.75
C HIS A 345 2.49 -5.42 -2.69
N LEU A 346 3.36 -5.21 -3.68
CA LEU A 346 4.17 -3.99 -3.79
C LEU A 346 3.29 -2.76 -3.98
N GLU A 347 2.31 -2.81 -4.90
CA GLU A 347 1.37 -1.72 -5.15
C GLU A 347 0.55 -1.37 -3.90
N ASN A 348 0.02 -2.38 -3.19
CA ASN A 348 -0.70 -2.16 -1.94
C ASN A 348 0.19 -1.57 -0.84
N ALA A 349 1.46 -1.98 -0.74
CA ALA A 349 2.40 -1.41 0.23
C ALA A 349 2.67 0.07 -0.07
N MET A 350 2.87 0.42 -1.34
CA MET A 350 3.05 1.82 -1.76
C MET A 350 1.80 2.67 -1.47
N LEU A 351 0.61 2.16 -1.80
CA LEU A 351 -0.65 2.86 -1.52
C LEU A 351 -0.88 3.06 -0.01
N ALA A 352 -0.48 2.09 0.82
CA ALA A 352 -0.58 2.21 2.26
C ALA A 352 0.37 3.29 2.81
N GLU A 353 1.58 3.39 2.28
CA GLU A 353 2.55 4.43 2.62
C GLU A 353 2.03 5.83 2.23
N ASP A 354 1.54 5.98 1.00
CA ASP A 354 0.93 7.23 0.51
C ASP A 354 -0.27 7.65 1.36
N LEU A 355 -1.12 6.70 1.74
CA LEU A 355 -2.29 6.97 2.58
C LEU A 355 -1.88 7.47 3.97
N GLU A 356 -0.82 6.90 4.55
CA GLU A 356 -0.34 7.32 5.86
C GLU A 356 0.31 8.71 5.80
N ALA A 357 1.09 9.00 4.75
CA ALA A 357 1.63 10.33 4.50
C ALA A 357 0.52 11.38 4.33
N GLN A 358 -0.57 11.05 3.60
CA GLN A 358 -1.73 11.94 3.47
C GLN A 358 -2.44 12.19 4.80
N LYS A 359 -2.57 11.17 5.66
CA LYS A 359 -3.15 11.35 7.00
C LYS A 359 -2.30 12.26 7.87
N GLU A 360 -0.98 12.10 7.86
CA GLU A 360 -0.06 12.95 8.63
C GLU A 360 -0.14 14.41 8.15
N ALA A 361 -0.12 14.63 6.84
CA ALA A 361 -0.28 15.97 6.27
C ALA A 361 -1.65 16.59 6.63
N LEU A 362 -2.72 15.79 6.60
CA LEU A 362 -4.04 16.23 7.01
C LEU A 362 -4.10 16.57 8.51
N ALA A 363 -3.47 15.78 9.36
CA ALA A 363 -3.39 16.04 10.79
C ALA A 363 -2.66 17.36 11.08
N ALA A 364 -1.52 17.61 10.42
CA ALA A 364 -0.76 18.84 10.55
C ALA A 364 -1.57 20.07 10.09
N THR A 365 -2.22 20.00 8.92
CA THR A 365 -3.05 21.11 8.41
C THR A 365 -4.25 21.42 9.31
N LEU A 366 -4.85 20.40 9.94
CA LEU A 366 -5.91 20.59 10.94
C LEU A 366 -5.40 21.28 12.21
N GLU A 367 -4.18 20.97 12.65
CA GLU A 367 -3.54 21.62 13.80
C GLU A 367 -3.23 23.09 13.50
N ASP A 368 -2.64 23.39 12.34
CA ASP A 368 -2.38 24.76 11.88
C ASP A 368 -3.67 25.58 11.76
N LEU A 369 -4.75 24.98 11.23
CA LEU A 369 -6.04 25.65 11.12
C LEU A 369 -6.62 25.99 12.50
N ARG A 370 -6.49 25.08 13.48
CA ARG A 370 -6.92 25.32 14.86
C ARG A 370 -6.12 26.43 15.52
N ALA A 371 -4.79 26.42 15.36
CA ALA A 371 -3.91 27.45 15.89
C ALA A 371 -4.23 28.84 15.28
N THR A 372 -4.38 28.91 13.95
CA THR A 372 -4.75 30.14 13.24
C THR A 372 -6.11 30.67 13.69
N ARG A 373 -7.10 29.78 13.87
CA ARG A 373 -8.42 30.17 14.39
C ARG A 373 -8.31 30.76 15.80
N ALA A 374 -7.53 30.15 16.69
CA ALA A 374 -7.32 30.66 18.04
C ALA A 374 -6.68 32.06 18.01
N GLU A 375 -5.67 32.26 17.17
CA GLU A 375 -5.03 33.56 17.00
C GLU A 375 -6.00 34.62 16.46
N LEU A 376 -6.81 34.29 15.45
CA LEU A 376 -7.82 35.20 14.91
C LEU A 376 -8.88 35.58 15.94
N VAL A 377 -9.32 34.64 16.76
CA VAL A 377 -10.26 34.91 17.87
C VAL A 377 -9.65 35.86 18.89
N GLU A 378 -8.39 35.64 19.29
CA GLU A 378 -7.70 36.55 20.21
C GLU A 378 -7.51 37.94 19.60
N ARG A 379 -7.08 38.05 18.33
CA ARG A 379 -6.97 39.34 17.62
C ARG A 379 -8.32 40.06 17.55
N ALA A 380 -9.40 39.35 17.24
CA ALA A 380 -10.74 39.91 17.22
C ALA A 380 -11.18 40.38 18.61
N ARG A 381 -10.86 39.62 19.66
CA ARG A 381 -11.13 39.97 21.06
C ARG A 381 -10.39 41.25 21.47
N PHE A 382 -9.10 41.38 21.16
CA PHE A 382 -8.34 42.60 21.44
C PHE A 382 -8.84 43.82 20.66
N ALA A 383 -9.24 43.63 19.40
CA ALA A 383 -9.84 44.70 18.60
C ALA A 383 -11.17 45.17 19.20
N MET A 384 -12.06 44.24 19.57
CA MET A 384 -13.32 44.52 20.26
C MET A 384 -13.09 45.22 21.61
N LEU A 385 -12.13 44.73 22.41
CA LEU A 385 -11.77 45.34 23.68
C LEU A 385 -11.23 46.77 23.48
N GLY A 386 -10.44 47.01 22.43
CA GLY A 386 -9.94 48.33 22.07
C GLY A 386 -11.07 49.31 21.71
N GLU A 387 -12.01 48.88 20.85
CA GLU A 387 -13.18 49.68 20.45
C GLU A 387 -14.09 49.98 21.65
N LEU A 388 -14.41 48.97 22.45
CA LEU A 388 -15.21 49.12 23.67
C LEU A 388 -14.51 50.01 24.69
N SER A 389 -13.21 49.85 24.92
CA SER A 389 -12.46 50.69 25.86
C SER A 389 -12.49 52.17 25.46
N ALA A 390 -12.34 52.48 24.17
CA ALA A 390 -12.44 53.84 23.66
C ALA A 390 -13.86 54.42 23.81
N GLY A 391 -14.89 53.63 23.47
CA GLY A 391 -16.29 54.02 23.64
C GLY A 391 -16.69 54.22 25.10
N ILE A 392 -16.22 53.35 25.99
CA ILE A 392 -16.46 53.41 27.42
C ILE A 392 -15.74 54.59 28.05
N ALA A 393 -14.47 54.84 27.70
CA ALA A 393 -13.76 56.01 28.15
C ALA A 393 -14.52 57.29 27.78
N HIS A 394 -15.08 57.34 26.58
CA HIS A 394 -15.92 58.46 26.15
C HIS A 394 -17.22 58.58 26.97
N GLU A 395 -17.93 57.47 27.17
CA GLU A 395 -19.19 57.45 27.93
C GLU A 395 -19.01 57.69 29.44
N LEU A 396 -17.86 57.36 30.03
CA LEU A 396 -17.49 57.70 31.41
C LEU A 396 -17.03 59.16 31.54
N ASN A 397 -16.26 59.66 30.58
CA ASN A 397 -15.80 61.05 30.59
C ASN A 397 -16.97 62.05 30.53
N ASN A 398 -18.08 61.68 29.88
CA ASN A 398 -19.28 62.51 29.77
C ASN A 398 -19.90 62.88 31.14
N PRO A 399 -20.35 61.93 31.99
CA PRO A 399 -20.86 62.23 33.32
C PRO A 399 -19.77 62.78 34.25
N VAL A 400 -18.52 62.31 34.16
CA VAL A 400 -17.42 62.87 34.97
C VAL A 400 -17.21 64.36 34.68
N THR A 401 -17.24 64.77 33.41
CA THR A 401 -17.14 66.18 33.04
C THR A 401 -18.33 66.98 33.58
N ALA A 402 -19.54 66.41 33.55
CA ALA A 402 -20.73 67.04 34.12
C ALA A 402 -20.62 67.19 35.65
N LEU A 403 -20.11 66.16 36.34
CA LEU A 403 -19.86 66.16 37.78
C LEU A 403 -18.84 67.23 38.14
N VAL A 404 -17.68 67.26 37.47
CA VAL A 404 -16.63 68.27 37.71
C VAL A 404 -17.14 69.68 37.47
N ARG A 405 -17.94 69.91 36.41
CA ARG A 405 -18.53 71.22 36.12
C ARG A 405 -19.51 71.64 37.22
N ALA A 406 -20.43 70.76 37.60
CA ALA A 406 -21.40 71.05 38.65
C ALA A 406 -20.69 71.29 40.00
N ALA A 407 -19.69 70.48 40.34
CA ALA A 407 -18.89 70.63 41.56
C ALA A 407 -18.13 71.95 41.62
N LYS A 408 -17.56 72.44 40.50
CA LYS A 408 -16.93 73.76 40.43
C LYS A 408 -17.91 74.89 40.77
N HIS A 409 -19.14 74.80 40.27
CA HIS A 409 -20.16 75.82 40.51
C HIS A 409 -20.76 75.75 41.92
N LEU A 410 -20.71 74.57 42.57
CA LEU A 410 -21.19 74.42 43.96
C LEU A 410 -20.50 75.38 44.93
N HIS A 411 -19.21 75.67 44.73
CA HIS A 411 -18.49 76.59 45.60
C HIS A 411 -19.10 78.01 45.55
N GLU A 412 -19.30 78.53 44.34
CA GLU A 412 -19.91 79.85 44.10
C GLU A 412 -21.39 79.89 44.54
N ASP A 413 -22.14 78.80 44.29
CA ASP A 413 -23.54 78.67 44.67
C ASP A 413 -23.71 78.61 46.21
N VAL A 414 -22.82 77.92 46.92
CA VAL A 414 -22.81 77.86 48.40
C VAL A 414 -22.53 79.23 48.99
N ASP A 415 -21.50 79.94 48.50
CA ASP A 415 -21.17 81.28 48.97
C ASP A 415 -22.33 82.26 48.75
N SER A 416 -23.00 82.16 47.59
CA SER A 416 -24.19 82.97 47.28
C SER A 416 -25.38 82.67 48.20
N VAL A 417 -25.55 81.43 48.66
CA VAL A 417 -26.61 81.06 49.60
C VAL A 417 -26.27 81.48 51.03
N LEU A 418 -25.00 81.39 51.45
CA LEU A 418 -24.54 81.80 52.77
C LEU A 418 -24.56 83.33 52.95
N ALA A 419 -24.29 84.08 51.89
CA ALA A 419 -24.36 85.55 51.89
C ALA A 419 -25.81 86.09 51.77
N SER A 420 -26.80 85.22 51.53
CA SER A 420 -28.18 85.62 51.28
C SER A 420 -28.92 86.02 52.57
N PRO A 421 -29.61 87.18 52.59
CA PRO A 421 -30.41 87.64 53.74
C PRO A 421 -31.70 86.82 53.96
N ALA A 422 -32.12 86.00 52.99
CA ALA A 422 -33.36 85.21 53.04
C ALA A 422 -33.08 83.70 52.94
N THR A 423 -32.29 83.18 53.88
CA THR A 423 -31.80 81.78 53.89
C THR A 423 -32.91 80.74 53.89
N ALA A 424 -34.09 81.05 54.45
CA ALA A 424 -35.25 80.15 54.44
C ALA A 424 -35.77 79.92 53.01
N SER A 425 -35.86 80.97 52.20
CA SER A 425 -36.26 80.89 50.78
C SER A 425 -35.21 80.16 49.94
N SER A 426 -33.92 80.37 50.20
CA SER A 426 -32.84 79.60 49.56
C SER A 426 -32.93 78.10 49.90
N ARG A 427 -33.19 77.75 51.16
CA ARG A 427 -33.31 76.35 51.59
C ARG A 427 -34.49 75.64 50.94
N GLU A 428 -35.65 76.30 50.87
CA GLU A 428 -36.83 75.76 50.20
C GLU A 428 -36.58 75.52 48.70
N ALA A 429 -36.00 76.51 48.02
CA ALA A 429 -35.66 76.43 46.61
C ALA A 429 -34.67 75.30 46.32
N MET A 430 -33.65 75.13 47.16
CA MET A 430 -32.66 74.06 47.06
C MET A 430 -33.30 72.67 47.18
N ALA A 431 -34.12 72.45 48.22
CA ALA A 431 -34.78 71.16 48.44
C ALA A 431 -35.72 70.78 47.29
N ARG A 432 -36.42 71.75 46.71
CA ARG A 432 -37.25 71.55 45.50
C ARG A 432 -36.40 71.26 44.28
N ALA A 433 -35.38 72.08 44.01
CA ALA A 433 -34.53 71.90 42.83
C ALA A 433 -33.74 70.58 42.87
N LEU A 434 -33.46 70.02 44.05
CA LEU A 434 -32.79 68.72 44.17
C LEU A 434 -33.64 67.56 43.63
N THR A 435 -34.97 67.63 43.76
CA THR A 435 -35.89 66.51 43.50
C THR A 435 -36.69 66.66 42.21
N VAL A 436 -36.92 67.88 41.76
CA VAL A 436 -37.72 68.13 40.53
C VAL A 436 -36.88 67.80 39.29
N PRO A 437 -37.41 67.05 38.30
CA PRO A 437 -36.69 66.74 37.07
C PRO A 437 -36.45 67.99 36.20
N PRO A 438 -35.40 67.99 35.35
CA PRO A 438 -35.17 69.07 34.41
C PRO A 438 -36.38 69.27 33.49
N ARG A 439 -36.81 70.52 33.32
CA ARG A 439 -37.99 70.87 32.54
C ARG A 439 -37.64 70.91 31.05
N SER A 440 -38.58 70.52 30.20
CA SER A 440 -38.42 70.67 28.75
C SER A 440 -38.55 72.13 28.34
N THR A 441 -37.95 72.50 27.20
CA THR A 441 -38.06 73.88 26.67
C THR A 441 -39.50 74.29 26.37
N SER A 442 -40.40 73.32 26.12
CA SER A 442 -41.83 73.58 25.92
C SER A 442 -42.52 73.98 27.23
N VAL A 443 -42.18 73.32 28.34
CA VAL A 443 -42.71 73.62 29.68
C VAL A 443 -42.17 74.96 30.18
N GLU A 444 -40.88 75.25 29.98
CA GLU A 444 -40.31 76.56 30.31
C GLU A 444 -40.97 77.71 29.54
N ARG A 445 -41.29 77.50 28.26
CA ARG A 445 -41.99 78.49 27.42
C ARG A 445 -43.42 78.74 27.89
N ALA A 446 -44.13 77.69 28.33
CA ALA A 446 -45.48 77.82 28.87
C ALA A 446 -45.48 78.63 30.18
N LEU A 447 -44.59 78.30 31.12
CA LEU A 447 -44.44 79.02 32.39
C LEU A 447 -44.01 80.48 32.19
N MET A 448 -43.16 80.75 31.19
CA MET A 448 -42.80 82.12 30.81
C MET A 448 -44.02 82.94 30.39
N LYS A 449 -44.95 82.34 29.61
CA LYS A 449 -46.16 83.00 29.14
C LYS A 449 -47.12 83.32 30.30
N GLU A 450 -47.09 82.50 31.35
CA GLU A 450 -47.90 82.66 32.56
C GLU A 450 -47.32 83.72 33.53
N LEU A 451 -46.00 83.74 33.73
CA LEU A 451 -45.36 84.62 34.72
C LEU A 451 -45.03 86.02 34.20
N LEU A 452 -44.83 86.19 32.88
CA LEU A 452 -44.48 87.48 32.28
C LEU A 452 -45.52 88.59 32.56
N PRO A 453 -46.85 88.35 32.44
CA PRO A 453 -47.86 89.36 32.76
C PRO A 453 -47.89 89.76 34.24
N VAL A 454 -47.41 88.89 35.13
CA VAL A 454 -47.46 89.08 36.59
C VAL A 454 -46.25 89.86 37.09
N VAL A 455 -45.08 89.56 36.54
CA VAL A 455 -43.79 90.11 36.96
C VAL A 455 -43.45 91.41 36.21
N GLY A 456 -43.99 91.60 35.00
CA GLY A 456 -43.79 92.80 34.18
C GLY A 456 -42.40 92.93 33.53
N ASP A 457 -41.39 92.24 34.08
CA ASP A 457 -40.06 92.14 33.52
C ASP A 457 -39.77 90.74 32.95
N ARG A 458 -39.35 90.70 31.69
CA ARG A 458 -38.97 89.48 30.98
C ARG A 458 -37.71 88.83 31.54
N THR A 459 -36.75 89.61 32.04
CA THR A 459 -35.55 89.07 32.67
C THR A 459 -35.86 88.42 34.00
N LEU A 460 -36.60 89.10 34.87
CA LEU A 460 -37.02 88.57 36.16
C LEU A 460 -37.94 87.34 36.02
N ALA A 461 -38.91 87.36 35.09
CA ALA A 461 -39.75 86.20 34.79
C ALA A 461 -38.91 84.99 34.33
N ARG A 462 -37.87 85.21 33.50
CA ARG A 462 -36.95 84.14 33.09
C ARG A 462 -36.17 83.55 34.25
N ARG A 463 -35.70 84.40 35.16
CA ARG A 463 -34.97 83.98 36.36
C ARG A 463 -35.86 83.14 37.28
N LEU A 464 -37.11 83.57 37.52
CA LEU A 464 -38.09 82.84 38.33
C LEU A 464 -38.50 81.50 37.71
N VAL A 465 -38.72 81.45 36.38
CA VAL A 465 -39.02 80.18 35.66
C VAL A 465 -37.87 79.19 35.79
N ARG A 466 -36.62 79.66 35.63
CA ARG A 466 -35.41 78.84 35.77
C ARG A 466 -35.16 78.39 37.21
N ALA A 467 -35.49 79.24 38.18
CA ALA A 467 -35.44 78.89 39.60
C ALA A 467 -36.55 77.93 40.04
N GLY A 468 -37.51 77.62 39.15
CA GLY A 468 -38.54 76.62 39.39
C GLY A 468 -39.84 77.16 39.98
N VAL A 469 -39.97 78.48 40.16
CA VAL A 469 -41.18 79.14 40.69
C VAL A 469 -42.36 78.89 39.75
N GLN A 470 -43.52 78.60 40.34
CA GLN A 470 -44.77 78.35 39.62
C GLN A 470 -45.87 79.27 40.18
N GLY A 471 -46.74 79.73 39.28
CA GLY A 471 -47.90 80.56 39.62
C GLY A 471 -47.55 81.98 40.05
N ALA A 472 -48.55 82.86 39.95
CA ALA A 472 -48.44 84.26 40.33
C ALA A 472 -48.18 84.46 41.83
N ASP A 473 -48.69 83.55 42.67
CA ASP A 473 -48.66 83.70 44.12
C ASP A 473 -47.27 83.45 44.71
N GLY A 474 -46.54 82.45 44.20
CA GLY A 474 -45.16 82.18 44.61
C GLY A 474 -44.21 83.31 44.20
N ALA A 475 -44.39 83.88 43.00
CA ALA A 475 -43.60 85.02 42.54
C ALA A 475 -43.86 86.29 43.37
N ARG A 476 -45.12 86.55 43.74
CA ARG A 476 -45.50 87.68 44.61
C ARG A 476 -44.99 87.52 46.04
N ALA A 477 -45.07 86.31 46.60
CA ALA A 477 -44.57 86.02 47.95
C ALA A 477 -43.05 86.24 48.06
N LEU A 478 -42.29 85.82 47.04
CA LEU A 478 -40.84 86.04 46.99
C LEU A 478 -40.45 87.52 46.77
N ALA A 479 -41.28 88.28 46.04
CA ALA A 479 -41.06 89.71 45.83
C ALA A 479 -41.29 90.57 47.10
N GLN A 480 -42.09 90.08 48.05
CA GLN A 480 -42.35 90.76 49.33
C GLN A 480 -41.22 90.58 50.35
N VAL A 481 -40.33 89.60 50.14
CA VAL A 481 -39.16 89.36 50.99
C VAL A 481 -37.96 90.13 50.42
N PRO A 482 -37.30 91.03 51.18
CA PRO A 482 -36.10 91.72 50.72
C PRO A 482 -35.01 90.72 50.32
N GLY A 483 -34.57 90.78 49.06
CA GLY A 483 -33.60 89.82 48.48
C GLY A 483 -34.15 88.39 48.28
N GLY A 484 -35.45 88.15 48.49
CA GLY A 484 -36.07 86.84 48.43
C GLY A 484 -35.96 86.14 47.07
N ILE A 485 -36.01 86.90 45.97
CA ILE A 485 -35.86 86.35 44.62
C ILE A 485 -34.41 85.90 44.36
N ASP A 486 -33.42 86.72 44.71
CA ASP A 486 -32.00 86.38 44.54
C ASP A 486 -31.61 85.20 45.45
N ALA A 487 -32.14 85.18 46.68
CA ALA A 487 -32.01 84.08 47.62
C ALA A 487 -32.59 82.77 47.07
N TYR A 488 -33.80 82.82 46.51
CA TYR A 488 -34.49 81.66 45.94
C TYR A 488 -33.76 81.15 44.70
N GLU A 489 -33.25 82.03 43.85
CA GLU A 489 -32.45 81.65 42.68
C GLU A 489 -31.13 80.98 43.09
N ALA A 490 -30.41 81.53 44.07
CA ALA A 490 -29.17 80.93 44.58
C ALA A 490 -29.43 79.52 45.16
N GLY A 491 -30.51 79.36 45.92
CA GLY A 491 -30.94 78.05 46.43
C GLY A 491 -31.29 77.07 45.30
N ALA A 492 -32.04 77.52 44.29
CA ALA A 492 -32.42 76.70 43.15
C ALA A 492 -31.20 76.28 42.29
N ARG A 493 -30.22 77.16 42.08
CA ARG A 493 -28.96 76.83 41.41
C ARG A 493 -28.18 75.77 42.19
N LEU A 494 -28.01 75.98 43.50
CA LEU A 494 -27.33 75.01 44.39
C LEU A 494 -28.00 73.63 44.34
N GLY A 495 -29.33 73.57 44.45
CA GLY A 495 -30.08 72.32 44.37
C GLY A 495 -29.99 71.65 42.99
N GLY A 496 -29.99 72.43 41.92
CA GLY A 496 -29.80 71.95 40.54
C GLY A 496 -28.39 71.40 40.28
N SER A 497 -27.36 72.07 40.82
CA SER A 497 -25.96 71.63 40.78
C SER A 497 -25.78 70.32 41.55
N LEU A 498 -26.34 70.21 42.77
CA LEU A 498 -26.32 68.98 43.58
C LEU A 498 -27.01 67.81 42.89
N ARG A 499 -28.21 68.03 42.33
CA ARG A 499 -28.92 67.01 41.55
C ARG A 499 -28.09 66.53 40.35
N SER A 500 -27.40 67.45 39.68
CA SER A 500 -26.54 67.12 38.53
C SER A 500 -25.32 66.28 38.95
N VAL A 501 -24.73 66.56 40.11
CA VAL A 501 -23.66 65.73 40.70
C VAL A 501 -24.16 64.33 41.04
N LEU A 502 -25.30 64.22 41.73
CA LEU A 502 -25.89 62.92 42.10
C LEU A 502 -26.22 62.09 40.86
N ALA A 503 -26.94 62.66 39.89
CA ALA A 503 -27.31 61.97 38.65
C ALA A 503 -26.08 61.58 37.79
N ALA A 504 -25.03 62.41 37.77
CA ALA A 504 -23.78 62.04 37.11
C ALA A 504 -23.04 60.92 37.84
N GLY A 505 -23.04 60.93 39.18
CA GLY A 505 -22.46 59.89 40.02
C GLY A 505 -23.17 58.55 39.86
N ASP A 506 -24.51 58.53 39.92
CA ASP A 506 -25.32 57.33 39.69
C ASP A 506 -25.02 56.73 38.31
N ARG A 507 -24.92 57.58 37.28
CA ARG A 507 -24.57 57.14 35.93
C ARG A 507 -23.16 56.55 35.83
N VAL A 508 -22.17 57.09 36.56
CA VAL A 508 -20.83 56.48 36.63
C VAL A 508 -20.89 55.12 37.31
N ILE A 509 -21.64 54.99 38.40
CA ILE A 509 -21.82 53.71 39.11
C ILE A 509 -22.45 52.67 38.17
N GLU A 510 -23.54 53.01 37.49
CA GLU A 510 -24.19 52.13 36.51
C GLU A 510 -23.23 51.69 35.40
N LEU A 511 -22.49 52.63 34.78
CA LEU A 511 -21.52 52.32 33.73
C LEU A 511 -20.40 51.39 34.23
N THR A 512 -19.88 51.64 35.44
CA THR A 512 -18.81 50.80 36.04
C THR A 512 -19.31 49.41 36.45
N GLN A 513 -20.58 49.27 36.83
CA GLN A 513 -21.18 47.97 37.13
C GLN A 513 -21.35 47.12 35.87
N SER A 514 -21.89 47.68 34.77
CA SER A 514 -21.98 46.98 33.48
C SER A 514 -20.61 46.63 32.90
N LEU A 515 -19.57 47.42 33.18
CA LEU A 515 -18.18 47.14 32.79
C LEU A 515 -17.58 45.92 33.49
N LYS A 516 -17.95 45.68 34.75
CA LYS A 516 -17.37 44.61 35.58
C LYS A 516 -17.67 43.21 35.02
N GLY A 517 -18.74 43.05 34.24
CA GLY A 517 -19.07 41.81 33.53
C GLY A 517 -18.06 41.47 32.42
N TYR A 518 -17.49 42.47 31.75
CA TYR A 518 -16.54 42.31 30.64
C TYR A 518 -15.08 42.19 31.08
N ALA A 519 -14.77 42.65 32.29
CA ALA A 519 -13.40 42.72 32.80
C ALA A 519 -12.89 41.43 33.46
N ARG A 520 -13.63 40.30 33.36
CA ARG A 520 -13.15 39.02 33.89
C ARG A 520 -12.04 38.45 33.01
N PRO A 521 -10.78 38.39 33.50
CA PRO A 521 -9.74 37.63 32.86
C PRO A 521 -9.97 36.16 33.21
N ASP A 522 -10.02 35.32 32.18
CA ASP A 522 -9.65 33.91 32.22
C ASP A 522 -10.18 33.10 33.42
N ALA A 523 -11.35 32.49 33.24
CA ALA A 523 -11.61 31.22 33.90
C ALA A 523 -11.35 30.13 32.86
N GLU A 524 -10.33 29.32 33.06
CA GLU A 524 -10.09 28.08 32.28
C GLU A 524 -11.27 27.08 32.42
N ASP A 525 -12.17 27.33 33.37
CA ASP A 525 -13.40 26.56 33.58
C ASP A 525 -14.57 27.09 32.75
N LEU A 526 -15.20 26.20 31.98
CA LEU A 526 -16.53 26.42 31.41
C LEU A 526 -17.53 26.65 32.55
N LYS A 527 -18.09 27.87 32.63
CA LYS A 527 -19.13 28.21 33.62
C LYS A 527 -20.45 28.47 32.90
N PRO A 528 -21.59 28.11 33.52
CA PRO A 528 -22.89 28.56 33.02
C PRO A 528 -22.93 30.10 33.02
N VAL A 529 -23.33 30.67 31.89
CA VAL A 529 -23.44 32.12 31.66
C VAL A 529 -24.87 32.42 31.20
N ASP A 530 -25.52 33.42 31.81
CA ASP A 530 -26.79 33.92 31.29
C ASP A 530 -26.52 34.88 30.12
N VAL A 531 -26.82 34.43 28.91
CA VAL A 531 -26.63 35.20 27.69
C VAL A 531 -27.52 36.45 27.68
N ARG A 532 -28.68 36.43 28.35
CA ARG A 532 -29.63 37.56 28.40
C ARG A 532 -29.03 38.72 29.18
N GLU A 533 -28.42 38.43 30.34
CA GLU A 533 -27.72 39.43 31.16
C GLU A 533 -26.60 40.11 30.35
N GLY A 534 -25.83 39.31 29.58
CA GLY A 534 -24.78 39.82 28.70
C GLY A 534 -25.32 40.76 27.60
N ILE A 535 -26.40 40.37 26.93
CA ILE A 535 -27.03 41.20 25.88
C ILE A 535 -27.57 42.51 26.47
N ASP A 536 -28.26 42.44 27.62
CA ASP A 536 -28.82 43.62 28.29
C ASP A 536 -27.71 44.60 28.73
N ASP A 537 -26.56 44.10 29.17
CA ASP A 537 -25.39 44.93 29.47
C ASP A 537 -24.83 45.64 28.23
N VAL A 538 -24.75 44.95 27.07
CA VAL A 538 -24.36 45.60 25.80
C VAL A 538 -25.34 46.71 25.44
N LEU A 539 -26.64 46.44 25.54
CA LEU A 539 -27.68 47.41 25.19
C LEU A 539 -27.63 48.64 26.10
N ARG A 540 -27.34 48.48 27.40
CA ARG A 540 -27.11 49.59 28.34
C ARG A 540 -25.89 50.42 27.96
N LEU A 541 -24.75 49.77 27.68
CA LEU A 541 -23.50 50.46 27.30
C LEU A 541 -23.62 51.19 25.95
N THR A 542 -24.40 50.65 25.02
CA THR A 542 -24.59 51.21 23.67
C THR A 542 -25.83 52.09 23.53
N ALA A 543 -26.56 52.36 24.62
CA ALA A 543 -27.80 53.14 24.62
C ALA A 543 -27.67 54.52 23.94
N HIS A 544 -26.49 55.15 23.99
CA HIS A 544 -26.22 56.42 23.34
C HIS A 544 -26.24 56.35 21.80
N ARG A 545 -25.92 55.18 21.21
CA ARG A 545 -25.88 54.94 19.75
C ARG A 545 -27.27 54.69 19.16
N VAL A 546 -28.21 54.25 19.98
CA VAL A 546 -29.56 53.84 19.55
C VAL A 546 -30.64 54.88 19.91
N ARG A 547 -30.24 56.13 20.14
CA ARG A 547 -31.19 57.22 20.43
C ARG A 547 -32.22 57.38 19.32
N GLY A 548 -33.49 57.28 19.68
CA GLY A 548 -34.62 57.40 18.74
C GLY A 548 -35.06 56.08 18.11
N ILE A 549 -34.43 54.96 18.47
CA ILE A 549 -34.80 53.61 18.04
C ILE A 549 -35.45 52.89 19.23
N ARG A 550 -36.60 52.25 19.01
CA ARG A 550 -37.23 51.36 19.98
C ARG A 550 -36.68 49.96 19.75
N ILE A 551 -36.02 49.40 20.76
CA ILE A 551 -35.48 48.04 20.74
C ILE A 551 -36.45 47.15 21.50
N GLU A 552 -36.92 46.08 20.87
CA GLU A 552 -37.74 45.06 21.49
C GLU A 552 -36.90 43.78 21.58
N CYS A 553 -36.70 43.29 22.80
CA CYS A 553 -35.95 42.06 23.06
C CYS A 553 -36.94 40.94 23.37
N ASP A 554 -36.95 39.90 22.54
CA ASP A 554 -37.73 38.68 22.74
C ASP A 554 -36.75 37.51 22.86
N TYR A 555 -36.54 37.04 24.08
CA TYR A 555 -35.56 35.99 24.38
C TYR A 555 -36.30 34.67 24.63
N GLU A 556 -35.92 33.62 23.91
CA GLU A 556 -36.35 32.25 24.23
C GLU A 556 -35.67 31.76 25.54
N ASP A 557 -36.26 30.76 26.21
CA ASP A 557 -35.60 30.10 27.34
C ASP A 557 -34.38 29.30 26.84
N VAL A 558 -33.22 29.92 26.92
CA VAL A 558 -31.92 29.30 26.63
C VAL A 558 -31.55 28.38 27.82
N PRO A 559 -31.22 27.09 27.60
CA PRO A 559 -30.94 26.12 28.66
C PRO A 559 -29.64 26.39 29.43
#